data_AF-A0AAN8HI92-F1
#
_entry.id   AF-A0AAN8HI92-F1
#
_cell.length_a   1.000
_cell.length_b   1.000
_cell.length_c   1.000
_cell.angle_alpha   90.00
_cell.angle_beta   90.00
_cell.angle_gamma   90.00
#
_symmetry.space_group_name_H-M   'P 1'
#
loop_
_entity.id
_entity.type
_entity.pdbx_description
1 polymer ?
#
loop_
_entity_poly.entity_id
_entity_poly.type
_entity_poly.pdbx_seq_one_letter_code
_entity_poly.pdbx_strand_id
1 'polypeptide(L)'
;MSVYSDDSSTDELETLGWYHHDLSRHAAEALLLSNGTDGSYLLRNSNEGEGCLALSVRAKDSVKHFHVTRKDNGYSFGFNEYPTLQHFVIHFANQPLLGSDTGTLMVLKSPYPWRVEEPSIYESVRVHTAIQTGRTENDLVPTAPSLGTKEGYLTKQGAFVKNWKQRWFTLNRYELKYFKDKVSEEPIRTVDLRACSAVQFDYSQERVNCFCLVFPERTFYLCAKTGVEADEWIKILRWKLSQISKCR
;
A
#
# COMPACT_ATOMS: atom_id res chain seq x y z
N MET A 1 -45.53 9.27 -31.75
CA MET A 1 -45.44 8.09 -30.87
C MET A 1 -43.98 7.93 -30.47
N SER A 2 -43.54 8.64 -29.43
CA SER A 2 -42.18 8.46 -28.87
C SER A 2 -42.23 7.27 -27.93
N VAL A 3 -41.58 6.19 -28.33
CA VAL A 3 -41.44 5.00 -27.49
C VAL A 3 -40.41 5.36 -26.42
N TYR A 4 -40.87 5.53 -25.18
CA TYR A 4 -40.00 5.58 -24.02
C TYR A 4 -39.43 4.18 -23.83
N SER A 5 -38.15 4.00 -24.12
CA SER A 5 -37.40 2.80 -23.73
C SER A 5 -37.00 2.98 -22.27
N ASP A 6 -37.86 2.47 -21.41
CA ASP A 6 -37.60 2.21 -20.00
C ASP A 6 -36.65 1.01 -19.91
N ASP A 7 -35.37 1.25 -19.62
CA ASP A 7 -34.42 0.20 -19.24
C ASP A 7 -33.68 0.64 -17.97
N SER A 8 -34.42 0.66 -16.86
CA SER A 8 -33.85 0.69 -15.52
C SER A 8 -33.44 -0.73 -15.10
N SER A 9 -32.55 -1.37 -15.87
CA SER A 9 -31.81 -2.52 -15.37
C SER A 9 -30.80 -2.00 -14.34
N THR A 10 -31.13 -2.13 -13.07
CA THR A 10 -30.16 -1.89 -11.99
C THR A 10 -29.06 -2.93 -12.19
N ASP A 11 -27.90 -2.50 -12.68
CA ASP A 11 -26.78 -3.37 -13.04
C ASP A 11 -26.41 -4.23 -11.82
N GLU A 12 -26.51 -5.56 -11.92
CA GLU A 12 -26.27 -6.53 -10.83
C GLU A 12 -24.96 -6.21 -10.09
N LEU A 13 -23.97 -5.71 -10.83
CA LEU A 13 -22.66 -5.27 -10.36
C LEU A 13 -22.71 -4.21 -9.25
N GLU A 14 -23.62 -3.25 -9.34
CA GLU A 14 -23.73 -2.14 -8.38
C GLU A 14 -24.22 -2.60 -6.99
N THR A 15 -24.87 -3.77 -6.95
CA THR A 15 -25.32 -4.38 -5.69
C THR A 15 -24.23 -5.20 -5.01
N LEU A 16 -23.11 -5.47 -5.70
CA LEU A 16 -22.04 -6.31 -5.18
C LEU A 16 -21.12 -5.51 -4.25
N GLY A 17 -21.14 -5.87 -2.97
CA GLY A 17 -20.26 -5.27 -1.95
C GLY A 17 -18.75 -5.43 -2.20
N TRP A 18 -18.33 -6.16 -3.23
CA TRP A 18 -16.93 -6.48 -3.58
C TRP A 18 -16.58 -6.13 -5.04
N TYR A 19 -17.41 -5.33 -5.71
CA TYR A 19 -17.11 -4.68 -6.99
C TYR A 19 -16.49 -3.30 -6.73
N HIS A 20 -15.31 -3.04 -7.32
CA HIS A 20 -14.48 -1.86 -7.06
C HIS A 20 -14.38 -0.92 -8.26
N HIS A 21 -15.31 -1.01 -9.21
CA HIS A 21 -15.41 -0.12 -10.38
C HIS A 21 -14.06 0.04 -11.12
N ASP A 22 -13.53 1.26 -11.25
CA ASP A 22 -12.31 1.65 -11.97
C ASP A 22 -11.01 1.44 -11.17
N LEU A 23 -11.06 0.70 -10.06
CA LEU A 23 -9.86 0.36 -9.29
C LEU A 23 -8.79 -0.24 -10.20
N SER A 24 -7.61 0.38 -10.24
CA SER A 24 -6.53 -0.09 -11.09
C SER A 24 -5.99 -1.45 -10.65
N ARG A 25 -5.40 -2.20 -11.60
CA ARG A 25 -4.70 -3.47 -11.32
C ARG A 25 -3.71 -3.35 -10.15
N HIS A 26 -2.88 -2.31 -10.16
CA HIS A 26 -1.86 -2.09 -9.13
C HIS A 26 -2.47 -1.74 -7.77
N ALA A 27 -3.55 -0.94 -7.74
CA ALA A 27 -4.24 -0.61 -6.51
C ALA A 27 -4.92 -1.84 -5.89
N ALA A 28 -5.54 -2.71 -6.72
CA ALA A 28 -6.08 -3.99 -6.29
C ALA A 28 -5.01 -4.90 -5.68
N GLU A 29 -3.83 -4.98 -6.30
CA GLU A 29 -2.69 -5.71 -5.73
C GLU A 29 -2.29 -5.14 -4.37
N ALA A 30 -2.11 -3.81 -4.27
CA ALA A 30 -1.71 -3.17 -3.01
C ALA A 30 -2.73 -3.40 -1.88
N LEU A 31 -4.03 -3.28 -2.16
CA LEU A 31 -5.10 -3.51 -1.19
C LEU A 31 -5.13 -4.96 -0.71
N LEU A 32 -5.19 -5.90 -1.64
CA LEU A 32 -5.24 -7.33 -1.32
C LEU A 32 -3.96 -7.81 -0.65
N LEU A 33 -2.79 -7.26 -1.02
CA LEU A 33 -1.54 -7.64 -0.40
C LEU A 33 -1.36 -7.09 1.01
N SER A 34 -1.90 -5.90 1.28
CA SER A 34 -1.73 -5.21 2.57
C SER A 34 -2.78 -5.65 3.59
N ASN A 35 -4.03 -5.82 3.15
CA ASN A 35 -5.19 -5.96 4.01
C ASN A 35 -5.97 -7.27 3.79
N GLY A 36 -5.77 -7.92 2.64
CA GLY A 36 -6.40 -9.20 2.32
C GLY A 36 -5.70 -10.39 2.99
N THR A 37 -6.41 -11.51 3.03
CA THR A 37 -5.88 -12.83 3.44
C THR A 37 -5.86 -13.78 2.25
N ASP A 38 -5.21 -14.93 2.38
CA ASP A 38 -5.26 -15.98 1.35
C ASP A 38 -6.73 -16.31 0.97
N GLY A 39 -7.04 -16.29 -0.32
CA GLY A 39 -8.38 -16.44 -0.87
C GLY A 39 -9.26 -15.19 -0.85
N SER A 40 -8.75 -14.02 -0.40
CA SER A 40 -9.46 -12.75 -0.55
C SER A 40 -9.57 -12.34 -2.02
N TYR A 41 -10.72 -11.85 -2.44
CA TYR A 41 -10.93 -11.49 -3.85
C TYR A 41 -11.77 -10.22 -4.02
N LEU A 42 -11.57 -9.54 -5.14
CA LEU A 42 -12.40 -8.41 -5.56
C LEU A 42 -12.60 -8.42 -7.08
N LEU A 43 -13.66 -7.77 -7.53
CA LEU A 43 -13.94 -7.55 -8.96
C LEU A 43 -13.71 -6.09 -9.30
N ARG A 44 -13.14 -5.83 -10.46
CA ARG A 44 -12.89 -4.48 -10.98
C ARG A 44 -13.04 -4.45 -12.49
N ASN A 45 -13.17 -3.26 -13.06
CA ASN A 45 -13.11 -3.06 -14.49
C ASN A 45 -11.70 -3.37 -15.00
N SER A 46 -11.65 -3.99 -16.18
CA SER A 46 -10.41 -4.19 -16.93
C SER A 46 -10.20 -3.04 -17.90
N ASN A 47 -8.94 -2.75 -18.23
CA ASN A 47 -8.60 -1.74 -19.25
C ASN A 47 -8.75 -2.30 -20.69
N GLU A 48 -9.32 -3.49 -20.84
CA GLU A 48 -9.44 -4.21 -22.11
C GLU A 48 -10.75 -3.93 -22.86
N GLY A 49 -11.57 -2.97 -22.40
CA GLY A 49 -12.78 -2.51 -23.08
C GLY A 49 -14.03 -2.54 -22.20
N GLU A 50 -15.13 -1.99 -22.73
CA GLU A 50 -16.43 -2.04 -22.06
C GLU A 50 -16.91 -3.49 -21.91
N GLY A 51 -17.38 -3.85 -20.72
CA GLY A 51 -17.79 -5.22 -20.38
C GLY A 51 -16.66 -6.17 -19.99
N CYS A 52 -15.39 -5.76 -20.11
CA CYS A 52 -14.25 -6.54 -19.63
C CYS A 52 -14.01 -6.27 -18.15
N LEU A 53 -14.07 -7.31 -17.33
CA LEU A 53 -13.84 -7.29 -15.89
C LEU A 53 -12.57 -8.08 -15.54
N ALA A 54 -12.01 -7.80 -14.38
CA ALA A 54 -10.90 -8.55 -13.82
C ALA A 54 -11.23 -8.95 -12.38
N LEU A 55 -11.20 -10.26 -12.13
CA LEU A 55 -11.26 -10.82 -10.78
C LEU A 55 -9.84 -10.90 -10.22
N SER A 56 -9.54 -10.08 -9.21
CA SER A 56 -8.26 -10.09 -8.51
C SER A 56 -8.35 -10.97 -7.27
N VAL A 57 -7.48 -11.96 -7.14
CA VAL A 57 -7.50 -12.97 -6.07
C VAL A 57 -6.15 -13.01 -5.36
N ARG A 58 -6.16 -12.89 -4.02
CA ARG A 58 -4.99 -13.00 -3.14
C ARG A 58 -4.64 -14.47 -2.93
N ALA A 59 -3.44 -14.86 -3.33
CA ALA A 59 -2.77 -16.08 -2.90
C ALA A 59 -1.85 -15.79 -1.70
N LYS A 60 -1.18 -16.82 -1.15
CA LYS A 60 -0.24 -16.67 -0.03
C LYS A 60 0.71 -15.47 -0.16
N ASP A 61 1.42 -15.34 -1.27
CA ASP A 61 2.48 -14.34 -1.47
C ASP A 61 2.32 -13.51 -2.76
N SER A 62 1.17 -13.62 -3.44
CA SER A 62 0.93 -12.90 -4.70
C SER A 62 -0.56 -12.61 -4.91
N VAL A 63 -0.87 -11.77 -5.88
CA VAL A 63 -2.23 -11.55 -6.37
C VAL A 63 -2.28 -11.95 -7.84
N LYS A 64 -3.32 -12.68 -8.21
CA LYS A 64 -3.55 -13.12 -9.58
C LYS A 64 -4.80 -12.45 -10.12
N HIS A 65 -4.78 -12.15 -11.42
CA HIS A 65 -5.86 -11.43 -12.09
C HIS A 65 -6.44 -12.32 -13.18
N PHE A 66 -7.74 -12.50 -13.12
CA PHE A 66 -8.50 -13.40 -13.96
C PHE A 66 -9.45 -12.58 -14.83
N HIS A 67 -9.33 -12.72 -16.15
CA HIS A 67 -10.19 -12.00 -17.07
C HIS A 67 -11.60 -12.60 -17.05
N VAL A 68 -12.60 -11.76 -16.76
CA VAL A 68 -14.01 -12.12 -16.77
C VAL A 68 -14.70 -11.22 -17.79
N THR A 69 -15.45 -11.79 -18.72
CA THR A 69 -16.15 -11.01 -19.75
C THR A 69 -17.63 -10.99 -19.44
N ARG A 70 -18.24 -9.81 -19.37
CA ARG A 70 -19.70 -9.65 -19.29
C ARG A 70 -20.30 -9.86 -20.68
N LYS A 71 -21.32 -10.70 -20.76
CA LYS A 71 -22.14 -10.96 -21.96
C LYS A 71 -23.57 -10.51 -21.69
N ASP A 72 -24.39 -10.47 -22.74
CA ASP A 72 -25.81 -10.06 -22.65
C ASP A 72 -26.64 -10.88 -21.67
N ASN A 73 -26.26 -12.14 -21.41
CA ASN A 73 -27.01 -13.07 -20.56
C ASN A 73 -26.13 -13.78 -19.51
N GLY A 74 -25.10 -13.10 -19.02
CA GLY A 74 -24.26 -13.61 -17.94
C GLY A 74 -22.78 -13.26 -18.06
N TYR A 75 -21.93 -14.14 -17.53
CA TYR A 75 -20.49 -13.91 -17.37
C TYR A 75 -19.72 -15.12 -17.90
N SER A 76 -18.65 -14.86 -18.64
CA SER A 76 -17.76 -15.92 -19.14
C SER A 76 -16.37 -15.83 -18.53
N PHE A 77 -15.81 -17.00 -18.24
CA PHE A 77 -14.42 -17.16 -17.80
C PHE A 77 -13.81 -18.40 -18.45
N GLY A 78 -12.79 -18.17 -19.29
CA GLY A 78 -12.23 -19.22 -20.14
C GLY A 78 -13.31 -19.81 -21.06
N PHE A 79 -13.52 -21.13 -20.97
CA PHE A 79 -14.54 -21.85 -21.75
C PHE A 79 -15.88 -22.01 -21.02
N ASN A 80 -15.99 -21.53 -19.77
CA ASN A 80 -17.19 -21.68 -18.96
C ASN A 80 -18.04 -20.41 -18.99
N GLU A 81 -19.35 -20.59 -18.93
CA GLU A 81 -20.35 -19.52 -18.88
C GLU A 81 -21.22 -19.67 -17.63
N TYR A 82 -21.56 -18.55 -17.03
CA TYR A 82 -22.31 -18.48 -15.79
C TYR A 82 -23.45 -17.48 -15.94
N PRO A 83 -24.69 -17.84 -15.59
CA PRO A 83 -25.83 -16.94 -15.76
C PRO A 83 -25.77 -15.71 -14.83
N THR A 84 -25.15 -15.83 -13.66
CA THR A 84 -24.98 -14.73 -12.70
C THR A 84 -23.61 -14.79 -12.02
N LEU A 85 -23.15 -13.67 -11.45
CA LEU A 85 -21.90 -13.65 -10.68
C LEU A 85 -21.99 -14.48 -9.41
N GLN A 86 -23.19 -14.67 -8.85
CA GLN A 86 -23.41 -15.59 -7.73
C GLN A 86 -23.06 -17.03 -8.12
N HIS A 87 -23.52 -17.52 -9.28
CA HIS A 87 -23.18 -18.86 -9.77
C HIS A 87 -21.68 -18.98 -10.06
N PHE A 88 -21.08 -17.94 -10.64
CA PHE A 88 -19.64 -17.84 -10.85
C PHE A 88 -18.86 -18.02 -9.54
N VAL A 89 -19.20 -17.26 -8.48
CA VAL A 89 -18.50 -17.33 -7.20
C VAL A 89 -18.69 -18.69 -6.52
N ILE A 90 -19.91 -19.25 -6.54
CA ILE A 90 -20.21 -20.58 -5.96
C ILE A 90 -19.37 -21.66 -6.64
N HIS A 91 -19.19 -21.57 -7.96
CA HIS A 91 -18.35 -22.50 -8.71
C HIS A 91 -16.89 -22.43 -8.21
N PHE A 92 -16.29 -21.23 -8.16
CA PHE A 92 -14.89 -21.05 -7.76
C PHE A 92 -14.62 -21.11 -6.24
N ALA A 93 -15.67 -21.16 -5.43
CA ALA A 93 -15.57 -21.52 -4.02
C ALA A 93 -15.27 -23.03 -3.84
N ASN A 94 -15.65 -23.87 -4.80
CA ASN A 94 -15.49 -25.32 -4.73
C ASN A 94 -14.49 -25.88 -5.77
N GLN A 95 -14.20 -25.11 -6.82
CA GLN A 95 -13.27 -25.45 -7.90
C GLN A 95 -12.12 -24.42 -7.91
N PRO A 96 -10.88 -24.80 -7.56
CA PRO A 96 -9.78 -23.84 -7.48
C PRO A 96 -9.36 -23.28 -8.85
N LEU A 97 -9.05 -21.98 -8.86
CA LEU A 97 -8.42 -21.26 -9.97
C LEU A 97 -6.92 -21.59 -10.05
N LEU A 98 -6.41 -21.79 -11.27
CA LEU A 98 -4.99 -22.02 -11.52
C LEU A 98 -4.26 -20.69 -11.71
N GLY A 99 -3.37 -20.36 -10.78
CA GLY A 99 -2.68 -19.06 -10.75
C GLY A 99 -1.45 -18.93 -11.65
N SER A 100 -0.94 -20.02 -12.22
CA SER A 100 0.24 -20.04 -13.12
C SER A 100 0.61 -21.47 -13.54
N ASP A 101 1.60 -21.58 -14.42
CA ASP A 101 2.40 -22.75 -14.82
C ASP A 101 2.98 -23.57 -13.64
N THR A 102 3.01 -22.99 -12.43
CA THR A 102 3.38 -23.68 -11.18
C THR A 102 2.24 -24.47 -10.52
N GLY A 103 1.02 -24.45 -11.06
CA GLY A 103 -0.11 -25.23 -10.55
C GLY A 103 -0.67 -24.76 -9.19
N THR A 104 -0.39 -23.52 -8.77
CA THR A 104 -0.92 -22.99 -7.51
C THR A 104 -2.45 -22.85 -7.60
N LEU A 105 -3.15 -23.64 -6.79
CA LEU A 105 -4.61 -23.66 -6.67
C LEU A 105 -5.06 -22.52 -5.74
N MET A 106 -5.96 -21.67 -6.21
CA MET A 106 -6.56 -20.60 -5.42
C MET A 106 -8.07 -20.79 -5.32
N VAL A 107 -8.62 -20.67 -4.12
CA VAL A 107 -10.06 -20.78 -3.89
C VAL A 107 -10.58 -19.41 -3.46
N LEU A 108 -11.74 -19.02 -3.96
CA LEU A 108 -12.42 -17.81 -3.49
C LEU A 108 -12.98 -18.07 -2.09
N LYS A 109 -12.39 -17.41 -1.08
CA LYS A 109 -12.78 -17.60 0.33
C LYS A 109 -13.57 -16.41 0.86
N SER A 110 -13.07 -15.20 0.65
CA SER A 110 -13.63 -14.00 1.28
C SER A 110 -13.71 -12.82 0.30
N PRO A 111 -14.91 -12.29 0.00
CA PRO A 111 -15.04 -11.08 -0.79
C PRO A 111 -14.41 -9.90 -0.05
N TYR A 112 -13.58 -9.11 -0.74
CA TYR A 112 -12.94 -7.92 -0.20
C TYR A 112 -13.86 -6.71 -0.44
N PRO A 113 -14.39 -6.09 0.62
CA PRO A 113 -15.44 -5.09 0.49
C PRO A 113 -14.93 -3.80 -0.19
N TRP A 114 -15.76 -3.18 -1.03
CA TRP A 114 -15.44 -1.89 -1.66
C TRP A 114 -15.59 -0.72 -0.68
N ARG A 115 -16.50 -0.85 0.27
CA ARG A 115 -16.60 0.04 1.44
C ARG A 115 -15.90 -0.59 2.63
N VAL A 116 -14.73 -0.06 2.96
CA VAL A 116 -14.07 -0.33 4.24
C VAL A 116 -14.46 0.80 5.18
N GLU A 117 -15.02 0.48 6.35
CA GLU A 117 -15.34 1.49 7.35
C GLU A 117 -14.08 2.24 7.76
N GLU A 118 -14.10 3.58 7.67
CA GLU A 118 -13.01 4.40 8.16
C GLU A 118 -12.95 4.30 9.69
N PRO A 119 -11.84 3.83 10.28
CA PRO A 119 -11.67 3.84 11.72
C PRO A 119 -11.87 5.25 12.29
N SER A 120 -12.62 5.38 13.40
CA SER A 120 -12.93 6.67 14.04
C SER A 120 -11.71 7.44 14.56
N ILE A 121 -10.50 6.89 14.40
CA ILE A 121 -9.21 7.51 14.74
C ILE A 121 -8.75 8.52 13.69
N TYR A 122 -9.37 8.56 12.50
CA TYR A 122 -9.09 9.58 11.51
C TYR A 122 -9.81 10.87 11.90
N GLU A 123 -9.04 11.86 12.38
CA GLU A 123 -9.57 13.17 12.74
C GLU A 123 -9.91 13.96 11.47
N SER A 124 -11.16 14.43 11.36
CA SER A 124 -11.58 15.30 10.27
C SER A 124 -10.90 16.66 10.42
N VAL A 125 -9.88 16.91 9.59
CA VAL A 125 -9.22 18.22 9.54
C VAL A 125 -10.16 19.23 8.87
N ARG A 126 -10.92 19.97 9.68
CA ARG A 126 -11.92 20.96 9.21
C ARG A 126 -11.39 22.39 9.12
N VAL A 127 -10.16 22.62 9.56
CA VAL A 127 -9.55 23.95 9.60
C VAL A 127 -8.20 23.87 8.91
N HIS A 128 -7.99 24.68 7.87
CA HIS A 128 -6.67 24.94 7.34
C HIS A 128 -6.16 26.29 7.89
N THR A 129 -4.91 26.37 8.33
CA THR A 129 -4.24 27.65 8.61
C THR A 129 -3.41 28.02 7.39
N ALA A 130 -3.61 29.21 6.83
CA ALA A 130 -2.80 29.68 5.71
C ALA A 130 -1.40 30.09 6.21
N ILE A 131 -0.38 29.27 5.91
CA ILE A 131 1.01 29.53 6.34
C ILE A 131 1.81 30.24 5.24
N GLN A 132 1.40 30.14 3.96
CA GLN A 132 2.04 30.81 2.81
C GLN A 132 1.00 31.16 1.74
N THR A 133 0.78 32.45 1.47
CA THR A 133 -0.01 32.92 0.32
C THR A 133 0.90 33.09 -0.89
N GLY A 134 0.48 32.64 -2.08
CA GLY A 134 1.20 32.89 -3.35
C GLY A 134 1.77 31.65 -4.07
N ARG A 135 1.51 30.44 -3.58
CA ARG A 135 1.74 29.22 -4.37
C ARG A 135 0.64 29.04 -5.41
N THR A 136 1.06 28.65 -6.61
CA THR A 136 0.22 28.35 -7.78
C THR A 136 0.05 26.85 -7.94
N GLU A 137 -0.83 26.41 -8.83
CA GLU A 137 -0.99 25.00 -9.21
C GLU A 137 0.32 24.34 -9.65
N ASN A 138 1.25 25.10 -10.23
CA ASN A 138 2.56 24.61 -10.67
C ASN A 138 3.50 24.29 -9.49
N ASP A 139 3.22 24.82 -8.31
CA ASP A 139 3.98 24.55 -7.07
C ASP A 139 3.47 23.29 -6.34
N LEU A 140 2.37 22.70 -6.83
CA LEU A 140 1.84 21.44 -6.32
C LEU A 140 2.63 20.29 -6.95
N VAL A 141 3.43 19.60 -6.13
CA VAL A 141 4.17 18.42 -6.60
C VAL A 141 3.16 17.27 -6.81
N PRO A 142 3.02 16.69 -8.02
CA PRO A 142 2.03 15.65 -8.30
C PRO A 142 2.36 14.29 -7.66
N THR A 143 3.52 14.19 -7.01
CA THR A 143 4.05 12.92 -6.53
C THR A 143 3.53 12.63 -5.14
N ALA A 144 2.42 11.88 -5.06
CA ALA A 144 2.03 11.25 -3.81
C ALA A 144 3.22 10.44 -3.26
N PRO A 145 3.61 10.60 -1.99
CA PRO A 145 4.70 9.84 -1.42
C PRO A 145 4.40 8.35 -1.54
N SER A 146 5.37 7.57 -2.03
CA SER A 146 5.20 6.12 -2.13
C SER A 146 4.92 5.52 -0.76
N LEU A 147 4.08 4.47 -0.71
CA LEU A 147 3.66 3.86 0.54
C LEU A 147 4.88 3.40 1.36
N GLY A 148 4.91 3.80 2.64
CA GLY A 148 6.04 3.51 3.53
C GLY A 148 7.29 4.33 3.21
N THR A 149 7.13 5.58 2.79
CA THR A 149 8.21 6.58 2.79
C THR A 149 8.08 7.53 3.95
N LYS A 150 9.21 8.08 4.41
CA LYS A 150 9.24 9.15 5.42
C LYS A 150 10.46 10.01 5.20
N GLU A 151 10.30 11.31 5.41
CA GLU A 151 11.40 12.27 5.41
C GLU A 151 11.30 13.17 6.63
N GLY A 152 12.44 13.72 7.06
CA GLY A 152 12.47 14.55 8.26
C GLY A 152 13.88 14.79 8.77
N TYR A 153 14.03 15.82 9.58
CA TYR A 153 15.29 16.07 10.27
C TYR A 153 15.45 15.14 11.47
N LEU A 154 16.61 14.50 11.57
CA LEU A 154 17.04 13.79 12.77
C LEU A 154 18.42 14.27 13.19
N THR A 155 18.66 14.30 14.49
CA THR A 155 20.00 14.54 15.03
C THR A 155 20.71 13.21 15.18
N LYS A 156 21.83 13.03 14.49
CA LYS A 156 22.57 11.76 14.47
C LYS A 156 23.94 11.87 15.12
N GLN A 157 24.37 10.79 15.79
CA GLN A 157 25.73 10.70 16.33
C GLN A 157 26.76 10.41 15.21
N GLY A 158 27.90 11.11 15.23
CA GLY A 158 29.02 10.85 14.32
C GLY A 158 29.62 9.46 14.48
N ALA A 159 30.26 8.94 13.42
CA ALA A 159 30.78 7.57 13.41
C ALA A 159 32.03 7.45 14.28
N PHE A 160 33.00 8.30 13.98
CA PHE A 160 34.32 8.36 14.60
C PHE A 160 34.32 9.37 15.73
N VAL A 161 34.06 10.65 15.41
CA VAL A 161 33.85 11.69 16.41
C VAL A 161 32.39 11.67 16.84
N LYS A 162 32.11 11.38 18.11
CA LYS A 162 30.75 11.17 18.66
C LYS A 162 29.91 12.46 18.81
N ASN A 163 30.20 13.48 18.01
CA ASN A 163 29.43 14.71 17.97
C ASN A 163 28.08 14.47 17.30
N TRP A 164 27.07 15.20 17.77
CA TRP A 164 25.71 15.12 17.25
C TRP A 164 25.51 16.17 16.15
N LYS A 165 24.97 15.75 15.01
CA LYS A 165 24.70 16.65 13.88
C LYS A 165 23.30 16.42 13.35
N GLN A 166 22.54 17.49 13.17
CA GLN A 166 21.24 17.45 12.50
C GLN A 166 21.46 17.17 11.00
N ARG A 167 20.70 16.22 10.46
CA ARG A 167 20.74 15.81 9.06
C ARG A 167 19.34 15.57 8.55
N TRP A 168 19.14 15.81 7.27
CA TRP A 168 17.89 15.48 6.60
C TRP A 168 17.91 14.01 6.24
N PHE A 169 16.96 13.23 6.73
CA PHE A 169 16.83 11.82 6.43
C PHE A 169 15.68 11.58 5.47
N THR A 170 15.87 10.67 4.53
CA THR A 170 14.80 10.16 3.67
C THR A 170 14.80 8.63 3.71
N LEU A 171 13.61 8.05 3.82
CA LEU A 171 13.36 6.63 3.72
C LEU A 171 12.54 6.40 2.46
N ASN A 172 13.13 5.72 1.48
CA ASN A 172 12.44 5.28 0.26
C ASN A 172 12.68 3.80 0.01
N ARG A 173 11.61 3.02 -0.18
CA ARG A 173 11.63 1.54 -0.25
C ARG A 173 12.32 0.91 0.97
N TYR A 174 13.59 0.52 0.84
CA TYR A 174 14.46 0.00 1.89
C TYR A 174 15.76 0.82 2.01
N GLU A 175 15.89 1.92 1.28
CA GLU A 175 17.03 2.82 1.36
C GLU A 175 16.75 3.92 2.38
N LEU A 176 17.55 3.97 3.44
CA LEU A 176 17.60 5.11 4.34
C LEU A 176 18.80 5.98 3.96
N LYS A 177 18.55 7.20 3.51
CA LYS A 177 19.57 8.18 3.11
C LYS A 177 19.61 9.30 4.12
N TYR A 178 20.79 9.91 4.28
CA TYR A 178 20.86 11.21 4.95
C TYR A 178 21.77 12.19 4.24
N PHE A 179 21.35 13.45 4.29
CA PHE A 179 21.93 14.58 3.57
C PHE A 179 22.36 15.65 4.57
N LYS A 180 23.21 16.59 4.14
CA LYS A 180 23.61 17.72 4.99
C LYS A 180 22.37 18.51 5.43
N ASP A 181 21.45 18.75 4.50
CA ASP A 181 20.19 19.48 4.65
C ASP A 181 19.21 19.03 3.54
N LYS A 182 18.00 19.61 3.50
CA LYS A 182 16.93 19.23 2.56
C LYS A 182 17.22 19.63 1.10
N VAL A 183 18.12 20.60 0.87
CA VAL A 183 18.43 21.13 -0.47
C VAL A 183 19.63 20.45 -1.12
N SER A 184 20.35 19.64 -0.36
CA SER A 184 21.49 18.88 -0.86
C SER A 184 21.03 17.77 -1.83
N GLU A 185 21.60 17.74 -3.03
CA GLU A 185 21.27 16.73 -4.06
C GLU A 185 21.85 15.35 -3.73
N GLU A 186 23.08 15.31 -3.23
CA GLU A 186 23.80 14.05 -2.97
C GLU A 186 23.74 13.62 -1.50
N PRO A 187 23.41 12.34 -1.22
CA PRO A 187 23.40 11.83 0.14
C PRO A 187 24.81 11.71 0.69
N ILE A 188 25.00 12.10 1.95
CA ILE A 188 26.25 11.81 2.67
C ILE A 188 26.42 10.30 2.85
N ARG A 189 25.31 9.57 2.99
CA ARG A 189 25.30 8.11 3.03
C ARG A 189 23.92 7.57 2.68
N THR A 190 23.94 6.43 1.99
CA THR A 190 22.80 5.54 1.80
C THR A 190 23.06 4.27 2.60
N VAL A 191 22.07 3.78 3.34
CA VAL A 191 22.11 2.46 3.99
C VAL A 191 20.89 1.62 3.59
N ASP A 192 21.11 0.34 3.32
CA ASP A 192 20.05 -0.60 3.01
C ASP A 192 19.49 -1.23 4.29
N LEU A 193 18.24 -0.91 4.62
CA LEU A 193 17.53 -1.42 5.78
C LEU A 193 17.39 -2.94 5.80
N ARG A 194 17.59 -3.65 4.67
CA ARG A 194 17.64 -5.11 4.65
C ARG A 194 18.79 -5.69 5.46
N ALA A 195 19.84 -4.91 5.70
CA ALA A 195 20.94 -5.26 6.58
C ALA A 195 20.68 -4.85 8.04
N CYS A 196 19.64 -4.09 8.35
CA CYS A 196 19.34 -3.66 9.70
C CYS A 196 18.67 -4.79 10.49
N SER A 197 19.21 -5.12 11.66
CA SER A 197 18.70 -6.21 12.51
C SER A 197 17.71 -5.74 13.56
N ALA A 198 17.75 -4.47 13.96
CA ALA A 198 16.87 -3.94 15.01
C ALA A 198 16.68 -2.43 14.95
N VAL A 199 15.47 -1.99 15.35
CA VAL A 199 15.12 -0.58 15.62
C VAL A 199 14.58 -0.50 17.05
N GLN A 200 15.27 0.23 17.93
CA GLN A 200 14.97 0.27 19.36
C GLN A 200 14.98 1.70 19.88
N PHE A 201 14.10 2.02 20.83
CA PHE A 201 14.24 3.23 21.63
C PHE A 201 15.56 3.19 22.37
N ASP A 202 16.23 4.33 22.46
CA ASP A 202 17.49 4.46 23.16
C ASP A 202 17.39 5.58 24.19
N TYR A 203 17.49 5.20 25.46
CA TYR A 203 17.47 6.13 26.60
C TYR A 203 18.89 6.39 27.15
N SER A 204 19.93 5.72 26.62
CA SER A 204 21.29 5.80 27.19
C SER A 204 22.11 6.99 26.68
N GLN A 205 21.62 7.77 25.71
CA GLN A 205 22.37 8.90 25.11
C GLN A 205 22.27 10.22 25.89
N GLU A 206 21.74 10.20 27.12
CA GLU A 206 21.40 11.40 27.90
C GLU A 206 20.54 12.41 27.13
N ARG A 207 19.79 11.90 26.14
CA ARG A 207 18.96 12.67 25.21
C ARG A 207 17.60 12.00 25.10
N VAL A 208 16.57 12.83 24.98
CA VAL A 208 15.19 12.38 24.80
C VAL A 208 14.89 12.13 23.32
N ASN A 209 13.83 11.35 23.06
CA ASN A 209 13.34 11.06 21.71
C ASN A 209 14.38 10.35 20.83
N CYS A 210 15.27 9.56 21.44
CA CYS A 210 16.34 8.86 20.75
C CYS A 210 16.00 7.40 20.49
N PHE A 211 16.57 6.88 19.40
CA PHE A 211 16.44 5.50 18.97
C PHE A 211 17.70 5.10 18.19
N CYS A 212 17.91 3.78 18.10
CA CYS A 212 19.05 3.23 17.39
C CYS A 212 18.63 2.28 16.27
N LEU A 213 19.45 2.23 15.22
CA LEU A 213 19.37 1.27 14.12
C LEU A 213 20.63 0.42 14.13
N VAL A 214 20.47 -0.89 14.28
CA VAL A 214 21.61 -1.83 14.40
C VAL A 214 21.90 -2.43 13.03
N PHE A 215 23.07 -2.10 12.47
CA PHE A 215 23.60 -2.72 11.25
C PHE A 215 24.90 -3.49 11.59
N PRO A 216 25.31 -4.47 10.76
CA PRO A 216 26.50 -5.29 11.00
C PRO A 216 27.77 -4.48 11.27
N GLU A 217 27.98 -3.42 10.48
CA GLU A 217 29.19 -2.59 10.58
C GLU A 217 29.05 -1.41 11.53
N ARG A 218 27.83 -1.07 11.95
CA ARG A 218 27.57 0.16 12.71
C ARG A 218 26.17 0.22 13.33
N THR A 219 26.10 0.70 14.57
CA THR A 219 24.85 1.21 15.13
C THR A 219 24.70 2.71 14.87
N PHE A 220 23.56 3.12 14.34
CA PHE A 220 23.21 4.54 14.17
C PHE A 220 22.34 4.99 15.33
N TYR A 221 22.83 5.96 16.09
CA TYR A 221 22.05 6.64 17.13
C TYR A 221 21.45 7.93 16.57
N LEU A 222 20.13 8.06 16.69
CA LEU A 222 19.31 9.10 16.08
C LEU A 222 18.37 9.67 17.15
N CYS A 223 18.10 10.97 17.11
CA CYS A 223 17.10 11.60 17.97
C CYS A 223 16.22 12.53 17.14
N ALA A 224 14.91 12.44 17.35
CA ALA A 224 13.94 13.34 16.73
C ALA A 224 13.70 14.60 17.57
N LYS A 225 13.05 15.62 16.99
CA LYS A 225 12.77 16.85 17.72
C LYS A 225 11.71 16.63 18.80
N THR A 226 10.70 15.80 18.50
CA THR A 226 9.59 15.49 19.39
C THR A 226 9.45 13.98 19.60
N GLY A 227 8.77 13.58 20.67
CA GLY A 227 8.46 12.17 20.94
C GLY A 227 7.56 11.55 19.85
N VAL A 228 6.64 12.36 19.30
CA VAL A 228 5.77 11.96 18.19
C VAL A 228 6.60 11.64 16.94
N GLU A 229 7.52 12.51 16.55
CA GLU A 229 8.39 12.25 15.40
C GLU A 229 9.25 10.99 15.60
N ALA A 230 9.79 10.78 16.81
CA ALA A 230 10.57 9.58 17.12
C ALA A 230 9.72 8.31 16.98
N ASP A 231 8.51 8.31 17.54
CA ASP A 231 7.58 7.19 17.45
C ASP A 231 7.19 6.88 15.99
N GLU A 232 6.89 7.91 15.18
CA GLU A 232 6.62 7.74 13.75
C GLU A 232 7.79 7.12 12.98
N TRP A 233 9.02 7.60 13.22
CA TRP A 233 10.23 7.04 12.62
C TRP A 233 10.44 5.58 13.02
N ILE A 234 10.24 5.25 14.30
CA ILE A 234 10.39 3.89 14.81
C ILE A 234 9.32 2.97 14.22
N LYS A 235 8.05 3.41 14.18
CA LYS A 235 6.94 2.64 13.62
C LYS A 235 7.18 2.30 12.15
N ILE A 236 7.55 3.27 11.31
CA ILE A 236 7.78 3.01 9.89
C ILE A 236 9.00 2.12 9.65
N LEU A 237 10.09 2.32 10.39
CA LEU A 237 11.30 1.51 10.27
C LEU A 237 11.06 0.06 10.73
N ARG A 238 10.37 -0.14 11.85
CA ARG A 238 9.97 -1.48 12.33
C ARG A 238 9.01 -2.17 11.37
N TRP A 239 8.04 -1.43 10.84
CA TRP A 239 7.15 -1.96 9.82
C TRP A 239 7.93 -2.45 8.60
N LYS A 240 8.91 -1.68 8.09
CA LYS A 240 9.79 -2.11 6.99
C LYS A 240 10.58 -3.38 7.33
N LEU A 241 11.16 -3.48 8.53
CA LEU A 241 11.86 -4.70 8.96
C LEU A 241 10.93 -5.91 9.01
N SER A 242 9.69 -5.74 9.46
CA SER A 242 8.70 -6.82 9.48
C SER A 242 8.35 -7.32 8.08
N GLN A 243 8.31 -6.44 7.07
CA GLN A 243 8.08 -6.86 5.69
C GLN A 243 9.25 -7.67 5.13
N ILE A 244 10.50 -7.33 5.49
CA ILE A 244 11.69 -8.11 5.08
C ILE A 244 11.63 -9.53 5.63
N SER A 245 11.22 -9.69 6.90
CA SER A 245 11.11 -11.01 7.54
C SER A 245 10.02 -11.91 6.95
N LYS A 246 9.00 -11.33 6.32
CA LYS A 246 7.92 -12.08 5.66
C LYS A 246 8.28 -12.55 4.24
N CYS A 247 9.32 -11.96 3.64
CA CYS A 247 9.79 -12.30 2.29
C CYS A 247 11.03 -13.23 2.28
N ARG A 248 11.49 -13.68 3.45
CA ARG A 248 12.52 -14.72 3.61
C ARG A 248 11.86 -16.04 4.01
#